data_AF-A0A1B2EAX9-F1
#
_entry.id   AF-A0A1B2EAX9-F1
#
_cell.length_a   1.000
_cell.length_b   1.000
_cell.length_c   1.000
_cell.angle_alpha   90.00
_cell.angle_beta   90.00
_cell.angle_gamma   90.00
#
_symmetry.space_group_name_H-M   'P 1'
#
loop_
_entity.id
_entity.type
_entity.pdbx_description
1 polymer ?
#
loop_
_entity_poly.entity_id
_entity_poly.type
_entity_poly.pdbx_seq_one_letter_code
_entity_poly.pdbx_strand_id
1 'polypeptide(L)'
;MEQFHQKRDDNAESSSGFEFIDAILRESDAGVTVDTLSEKYNVPVGVIYQWRALFLPSFKHSQRLKELEEENEQLRRFITDAMSDGLAARADILSQINSNLRGRIRPRGAQNETLRSSDHPSSNDIKAFDKSNALDAIDPKR
;
A
#
# COMPACT_ATOMS: atom_id res chain seq x y z
N MET A 1 49.67 7.05 -29.77
CA MET A 1 48.91 8.31 -29.92
C MET A 1 47.50 7.94 -30.33
N GLU A 2 46.68 7.60 -29.34
CA GLU A 2 45.29 7.22 -29.57
C GLU A 2 44.48 8.51 -29.53
N GLN A 3 44.00 8.95 -30.70
CA GLN A 3 43.15 10.12 -30.82
C GLN A 3 41.79 9.76 -30.25
N PHE A 4 41.53 10.21 -29.01
CA PHE A 4 40.19 10.28 -28.45
C PHE A 4 39.35 11.17 -29.36
N HIS A 5 38.56 10.55 -30.25
CA HIS A 5 37.46 11.23 -30.90
C HIS A 5 36.42 11.54 -29.83
N GLN A 6 36.58 12.71 -29.20
CA GLN A 6 35.58 13.37 -28.39
C GLN A 6 34.32 13.49 -29.25
N LYS A 7 33.35 12.62 -28.99
CA LYS A 7 32.01 12.73 -29.54
C LYS A 7 31.46 14.05 -29.00
N ARG A 8 31.41 15.09 -29.83
CA ARG A 8 30.87 16.38 -29.42
C ARG A 8 29.42 16.16 -29.00
N ASP A 9 29.05 16.69 -27.84
CA ASP A 9 27.69 16.67 -27.31
C ASP A 9 26.83 17.66 -28.09
N ASP A 10 26.64 17.43 -29.40
CA ASP A 10 25.90 18.32 -30.30
C ASP A 10 24.41 18.46 -29.90
N ASN A 11 23.92 17.60 -29.00
CA ASN A 11 22.55 17.63 -28.48
C ASN A 11 22.35 18.68 -27.36
N ALA A 12 23.40 19.03 -26.61
CA ALA A 12 23.29 19.99 -25.50
C ALA A 12 23.16 21.44 -26.01
N GLU A 13 23.84 21.78 -27.11
CA GLU A 13 23.77 23.12 -27.69
C GLU A 13 22.37 23.44 -28.25
N SER A 14 21.69 22.45 -28.85
CA SER A 14 20.31 22.61 -29.35
C SER A 14 19.28 22.79 -28.23
N SER A 15 19.49 22.21 -27.05
CA SER A 15 18.59 22.37 -25.90
C SER A 15 18.65 23.79 -25.33
N SER A 16 19.85 24.40 -25.27
CA SER A 16 20.04 25.72 -24.67
C SER A 16 19.30 26.84 -25.41
N GLY A 17 19.23 26.78 -26.75
CA GLY A 17 18.51 27.77 -27.55
C GLY A 17 17.00 27.68 -27.35
N PHE A 18 16.46 26.48 -27.23
CA PHE A 18 15.03 26.28 -26.97
C PHE A 18 14.65 26.72 -25.55
N GLU A 19 15.44 26.39 -24.53
CA GLU A 19 15.23 26.84 -23.15
C GLU A 19 15.23 28.38 -23.04
N PHE A 20 16.08 29.06 -23.82
CA PHE A 20 16.08 30.53 -23.89
C PHE A 20 14.76 31.09 -24.44
N ILE A 21 14.26 30.52 -25.53
CA ILE A 21 12.97 30.90 -26.11
C ILE A 21 11.83 30.61 -25.12
N ASP A 22 11.88 29.47 -24.45
CA ASP A 22 10.89 29.04 -23.45
C ASP A 22 10.76 30.05 -22.30
N ALA A 23 11.90 30.53 -21.76
CA ALA A 23 11.94 31.54 -20.71
C ALA A 23 11.30 32.87 -21.16
N ILE A 24 11.62 33.33 -22.39
CA ILE A 24 11.04 34.56 -22.95
C ILE A 24 9.53 34.41 -23.15
N LEU A 25 9.07 33.27 -23.66
CA LEU A 25 7.64 33.01 -23.87
C LEU A 25 6.88 32.98 -22.55
N ARG A 26 7.45 32.37 -21.50
CA ARG A 26 6.86 32.32 -20.16
C ARG A 26 6.67 33.70 -19.55
N GLU A 27 7.69 34.57 -19.63
CA GLU A 27 7.57 35.95 -19.15
C GLU A 27 6.58 36.77 -20.00
N SER A 28 6.55 36.54 -21.31
CA SER A 28 5.59 37.18 -22.21
C SER A 28 4.13 36.78 -21.91
N ASP A 29 3.90 35.53 -21.50
CA ASP A 29 2.57 35.04 -21.13
C ASP A 29 2.15 35.51 -19.73
N ALA A 30 3.12 35.74 -18.84
CA ALA A 30 2.89 36.37 -17.54
C ALA A 30 2.49 37.86 -17.63
N GLY A 31 2.43 38.43 -18.84
CA GLY A 31 1.96 39.79 -19.09
C GLY A 31 3.06 40.86 -19.12
N VAL A 32 4.33 40.46 -19.15
CA VAL A 32 5.45 41.40 -19.34
C VAL A 32 5.40 42.01 -20.74
N THR A 33 5.63 43.32 -20.85
CA THR A 33 5.57 44.02 -22.14
C THR A 33 6.74 43.61 -23.04
N VAL A 34 6.49 43.51 -24.35
CA VAL A 34 7.50 43.05 -25.31
C VAL A 34 8.71 43.97 -25.37
N ASP A 35 8.54 45.28 -25.10
CA ASP A 35 9.64 46.24 -25.04
C ASP A 35 10.62 45.92 -23.91
N THR A 36 10.11 45.62 -22.71
CA THR A 36 10.96 45.24 -21.57
C THR A 36 11.65 43.88 -21.78
N LEU A 37 11.00 42.94 -22.47
CA LEU A 37 11.63 41.67 -22.85
C LEU A 37 12.74 41.89 -23.87
N SER A 38 12.55 42.82 -24.82
CA SER A 38 13.55 43.16 -25.82
C SER A 38 14.81 43.72 -25.18
N GLU A 39 14.66 44.63 -24.21
CA GLU A 39 15.77 45.21 -23.45
C GLU A 39 16.49 44.16 -22.58
N LYS A 40 15.73 43.31 -21.87
CA LYS A 40 16.27 42.32 -20.94
C LYS A 40 17.06 41.21 -21.64
N TYR A 41 16.52 40.68 -22.73
CA TYR A 41 17.09 39.53 -23.44
C TYR A 41 17.94 39.93 -24.64
N ASN A 42 18.03 41.23 -24.95
CA ASN A 42 18.70 41.77 -26.14
C ASN A 42 18.22 41.12 -27.44
N VAL A 43 16.91 40.87 -27.52
CA VAL A 43 16.25 40.25 -28.69
C VAL A 43 15.37 41.30 -29.38
N PRO A 44 15.43 41.44 -30.71
CA PRO A 44 14.56 42.37 -31.42
C PRO A 44 13.07 42.06 -31.18
N VAL A 45 12.27 43.10 -30.94
CA VAL A 45 10.81 43.01 -30.71
C VAL A 45 10.10 42.13 -31.77
N GLY A 46 10.47 42.27 -33.04
CA GLY A 46 9.89 41.47 -34.13
C GLY A 46 10.10 39.96 -33.99
N VAL A 47 11.25 39.54 -33.45
CA VAL A 47 11.56 38.13 -33.21
C VAL A 47 10.70 37.58 -32.08
N ILE A 48 10.49 38.36 -31.02
CA ILE A 48 9.62 37.97 -29.89
C ILE A 48 8.18 37.75 -30.36
N TYR A 49 7.65 38.64 -31.22
CA TYR A 49 6.32 38.42 -31.82
C TYR A 49 6.27 37.16 -32.69
N GLN A 50 7.31 36.91 -33.49
CA GLN A 50 7.39 35.70 -34.30
C GLN A 50 7.40 34.42 -33.44
N TRP A 51 8.18 34.40 -32.36
CA TRP A 51 8.20 33.27 -31.44
C TRP A 51 6.88 33.09 -30.71
N ARG A 52 6.21 34.18 -30.29
CA ARG A 52 4.87 34.09 -29.70
C ARG A 52 3.87 33.47 -30.67
N ALA A 53 3.93 33.83 -31.96
CA ALA A 53 3.03 33.24 -32.95
C ALA A 53 3.32 31.73 -33.17
N LEU A 54 4.59 31.33 -33.21
CA LEU A 54 4.99 29.96 -33.54
C LEU A 54 4.90 28.98 -32.36
N PHE A 55 5.26 29.42 -31.15
CA PHE A 55 5.53 28.53 -30.03
C PHE A 55 4.59 28.73 -28.84
N LEU A 56 3.96 29.89 -28.68
CA LEU A 56 3.08 30.15 -27.53
C LEU A 56 1.88 29.17 -27.44
N PRO A 57 1.20 28.78 -28.54
CA PRO A 57 0.14 27.78 -28.46
C PRO A 57 0.65 26.42 -27.95
N SER A 58 1.81 25.99 -28.46
CA SER A 58 2.45 24.73 -28.05
C SER A 58 2.95 24.78 -26.61
N PHE A 59 3.46 25.92 -26.17
CA PHE A 59 3.88 26.17 -24.79
C PHE A 59 2.70 26.08 -23.80
N LYS A 60 1.57 26.71 -24.13
CA LYS A 60 0.35 26.61 -23.31
C LYS A 60 -0.20 25.19 -23.27
N HIS A 61 -0.14 24.48 -24.39
CA HIS A 61 -0.58 23.10 -24.46
C HIS A 61 0.30 22.20 -23.59
N SER A 62 1.63 22.34 -23.65
CA SER A 62 2.56 21.54 -22.85
C SER A 62 2.43 21.85 -21.35
N GLN A 63 2.20 23.11 -20.97
CA GLN A 63 1.95 23.47 -19.57
C GLN A 63 0.68 22.82 -19.04
N ARG A 64 -0.43 22.95 -19.77
CA ARG A 64 -1.71 22.32 -19.40
C ARG A 64 -1.60 20.79 -19.36
N LEU A 65 -0.80 20.20 -20.25
CA LEU A 65 -0.59 18.76 -20.26
C LEU A 65 0.14 18.30 -18.99
N LYS A 66 1.20 19.02 -18.56
CA LYS A 66 1.90 18.73 -17.30
C LYS A 66 0.98 18.80 -16.08
N GLU A 67 0.12 19.83 -16.02
CA GLU A 67 -0.88 19.96 -14.95
C GLU A 67 -1.84 18.75 -14.93
N LEU A 68 -2.35 18.34 -16.09
CA LEU A 68 -3.24 17.17 -16.21
C LEU A 68 -2.53 15.83 -15.93
N GLU A 69 -1.24 15.72 -16.24
CA GLU A 69 -0.41 14.56 -15.90
C GLU A 69 -0.17 14.47 -14.39
N GLU A 70 0.12 15.60 -13.75
CA GLU A 70 0.27 15.69 -12.29
C GLU A 70 -1.04 15.34 -11.58
N GLU A 71 -2.17 15.88 -12.02
CA GLU A 71 -3.49 15.51 -11.50
C GLU A 71 -3.77 14.01 -11.69
N ASN A 72 -3.45 13.44 -12.86
CA ASN A 72 -3.59 12.00 -13.09
C ASN A 72 -2.74 11.17 -12.13
N GLU A 73 -1.50 11.58 -11.87
CA GLU A 73 -0.64 10.88 -10.93
C GLU A 73 -1.20 10.94 -9.52
N GLN A 74 -1.66 12.11 -9.08
CA GLN A 74 -2.32 12.30 -7.79
C GLN A 74 -3.57 11.42 -7.67
N LEU A 75 -4.41 11.37 -8.71
CA LEU A 75 -5.60 10.53 -8.74
C LEU A 75 -5.25 9.04 -8.68
N ARG A 76 -4.22 8.59 -9.40
CA ARG A 76 -3.76 7.20 -9.35
C ARG A 76 -3.25 6.82 -7.96
N ARG A 77 -2.51 7.71 -7.30
CA ARG A 77 -2.06 7.51 -5.91
C ARG A 77 -3.25 7.42 -4.96
N PHE A 78 -4.18 8.38 -5.04
CA PHE A 78 -5.39 8.39 -4.21
C PHE A 78 -6.21 7.10 -4.36
N ILE A 79 -6.40 6.62 -5.59
CA ILE A 79 -7.10 5.35 -5.84
C ILE A 79 -6.35 4.18 -5.23
N THR A 80 -5.03 4.14 -5.37
CA THR A 80 -4.20 3.06 -4.83
C THR A 80 -4.26 3.05 -3.30
N ASP A 81 -4.17 4.20 -2.67
CA ASP A 81 -4.27 4.38 -1.22
C ASP A 81 -5.65 3.96 -0.71
N ALA A 82 -6.72 4.46 -1.35
CA ALA A 82 -8.10 4.10 -0.99
C ALA A 82 -8.38 2.60 -1.15
N MET A 83 -7.84 1.97 -2.20
CA MET A 83 -7.93 0.51 -2.36
C MET A 83 -7.13 -0.23 -1.28
N SER A 84 -5.94 0.25 -0.93
CA SER A 84 -5.10 -0.33 0.13
C SER A 84 -5.77 -0.24 1.50
N ASP A 85 -6.32 0.92 1.86
CA ASP A 85 -7.03 1.13 3.12
C ASP A 85 -8.27 0.21 3.22
N GLY A 86 -9.00 0.07 2.12
CA GLY A 86 -10.13 -0.86 2.04
C GLY A 86 -9.71 -2.33 2.22
N LEU A 87 -8.54 -2.72 1.72
CA LEU A 87 -7.98 -4.05 1.91
C LEU A 87 -7.50 -4.26 3.35
N ALA A 88 -6.81 -3.27 3.93
CA ALA A 88 -6.32 -3.30 5.31
C ALA A 88 -7.48 -3.43 6.31
N ALA A 89 -8.52 -2.62 6.16
CA ALA A 89 -9.72 -2.68 7.00
C ALA A 89 -10.40 -4.07 6.96
N ARG A 90 -10.48 -4.68 5.76
CA ARG A 90 -11.01 -6.06 5.62
C ARG A 90 -10.12 -7.08 6.31
N ALA A 91 -8.79 -6.98 6.17
CA ALA A 91 -7.84 -7.87 6.82
C ALA A 91 -7.95 -7.80 8.35
N ASP A 92 -8.09 -6.60 8.90
CA ASP A 92 -8.28 -6.37 10.34
C ASP A 92 -9.57 -7.00 10.85
N ILE A 93 -10.69 -6.81 10.13
CA ILE A 93 -11.98 -7.46 10.48
C ILE A 93 -11.83 -8.97 10.47
N LEU A 94 -11.20 -9.55 9.44
CA LEU A 94 -10.97 -10.99 9.36
C LEU A 94 -10.09 -11.49 10.51
N SER A 95 -9.06 -10.73 10.88
CA SER A 95 -8.19 -11.03 12.01
C SER A 95 -8.98 -11.04 13.34
N GLN A 96 -9.82 -10.03 13.57
CA GLN A 96 -10.69 -9.96 14.75
C GLN A 96 -11.67 -11.14 14.80
N ILE A 97 -12.32 -11.47 13.69
CA ILE A 97 -13.24 -12.63 13.60
C ILE A 97 -12.49 -13.92 13.95
N ASN A 98 -11.31 -14.14 13.36
CA ASN A 98 -10.50 -15.33 13.62
C ASN A 98 -10.06 -15.43 15.08
N SER A 99 -9.67 -14.33 15.71
CA SER A 99 -9.36 -14.27 17.14
C SER A 99 -10.56 -14.65 18.01
N ASN A 100 -11.72 -14.07 17.73
CA ASN A 100 -12.97 -14.35 18.43
C ASN A 100 -13.41 -15.82 18.28
N LEU A 101 -13.24 -16.39 17.09
CA LEU A 101 -13.53 -17.80 16.83
C LEU A 101 -12.58 -18.71 17.62
N ARG A 102 -11.28 -18.40 17.67
CA ARG A 102 -10.30 -19.14 18.49
C ARG A 102 -10.62 -19.08 19.98
N GLY A 103 -11.06 -17.93 20.49
CA GLY A 103 -11.49 -17.78 21.88
C GLY A 103 -12.79 -18.54 22.22
N ARG A 104 -13.68 -18.76 21.23
CA ARG A 104 -14.92 -19.52 21.39
C ARG A 104 -14.72 -21.04 21.29
N ILE A 105 -13.67 -21.50 20.61
CA ILE A 105 -13.32 -22.92 20.54
C ILE A 105 -12.65 -23.30 21.87
N ARG A 106 -13.46 -23.69 22.86
CA ARG A 106 -12.99 -24.42 24.04
C ARG A 106 -12.39 -25.76 23.57
N PRO A 107 -11.15 -26.14 23.94
CA PRO A 107 -10.64 -27.45 23.59
C PRO A 107 -11.55 -28.52 24.21
N ARG A 108 -12.13 -29.40 23.38
CA ARG A 108 -12.91 -30.57 23.83
C ARG A 108 -12.10 -31.55 24.70
N GLY A 109 -10.80 -31.33 24.90
CA GLY A 109 -9.92 -32.18 25.71
C GLY A 109 -10.06 -32.05 27.23
N ALA A 110 -10.66 -30.97 27.75
CA ALA A 110 -10.76 -30.76 29.20
C ALA A 110 -11.87 -31.57 29.91
N GLN A 111 -12.72 -32.29 29.16
CA GLN A 111 -13.82 -33.08 29.71
C GLN A 111 -13.42 -34.54 30.01
N ASN A 112 -12.25 -34.97 29.52
CA ASN A 112 -11.85 -36.38 29.52
C ASN A 112 -10.84 -36.73 30.63
N GLU A 113 -10.28 -35.73 31.33
CA GLU A 113 -9.36 -35.96 32.45
C GLU A 113 -10.08 -36.26 33.77
N THR A 114 -11.31 -35.78 33.96
CA THR A 114 -12.14 -36.08 35.15
C THR A 114 -12.68 -37.50 35.18
N LEU A 115 -12.64 -38.25 34.07
CA LEU A 115 -13.05 -39.65 34.01
C LEU A 115 -11.90 -40.63 34.27
N ARG A 116 -10.65 -40.14 34.36
CA ARG A 116 -9.46 -40.99 34.54
C ARG A 116 -9.01 -41.12 36.00
N SER A 117 -9.58 -40.34 36.92
CA SER A 117 -9.24 -40.36 38.35
C SER A 117 -10.28 -41.07 39.23
N SER A 118 -11.04 -42.03 38.69
CA SER A 118 -11.76 -42.97 39.56
C SER A 118 -10.81 -44.11 39.93
N ASP A 119 -10.24 -44.00 41.13
CA ASP A 119 -9.41 -44.99 41.77
C ASP A 119 -10.06 -46.38 41.65
N HIS A 120 -9.46 -47.26 40.83
CA HIS A 120 -9.80 -48.67 40.85
C HIS A 120 -8.93 -49.35 41.91
N PRO A 121 -9.52 -50.03 42.91
CA PRO A 121 -8.75 -50.68 43.95
C PRO A 121 -7.89 -51.79 43.33
N SER A 122 -6.63 -51.83 43.75
CA SER A 122 -5.63 -52.80 43.30
C SER A 122 -6.06 -54.22 43.67
N SER A 123 -5.87 -55.15 42.73
CA SER A 123 -6.26 -56.57 42.83
C SER A 123 -5.60 -57.35 43.99
N ASN A 124 -4.75 -56.72 44.80
CA ASN A 124 -4.09 -57.32 45.96
C ASN A 124 -4.86 -57.16 47.28
N ASP A 125 -5.93 -56.37 47.33
CA ASP A 125 -6.72 -56.14 48.56
C ASP A 125 -7.88 -57.15 48.76
N ILE A 126 -8.05 -58.12 47.86
CA ILE A 126 -9.12 -59.14 47.92
C ILE A 126 -8.78 -60.30 48.88
N LYS A 127 -8.11 -60.01 50.01
CA LYS A 127 -7.82 -61.00 51.06
C LYS A 127 -8.25 -60.51 52.44
N ALA A 128 -9.52 -60.12 52.58
CA ALA A 128 -10.20 -60.08 53.87
C ALA A 128 -11.73 -59.98 53.67
N PHE A 129 -12.36 -60.99 53.06
CA PHE A 129 -13.81 -61.15 53.22
C PHE A 129 -14.06 -62.10 54.39
N ASP A 130 -14.24 -61.51 55.57
CA ASP A 130 -14.66 -62.20 56.78
C ASP A 130 -16.04 -62.84 56.55
N LYS A 131 -16.16 -64.11 56.94
CA LYS A 131 -17.24 -65.05 56.63
C LYS A 131 -18.47 -64.87 57.54
N SER A 132 -18.67 -63.73 58.16
CA SER A 132 -19.48 -63.64 59.38
C SER A 132 -20.85 -62.97 59.26
N ASN A 133 -21.31 -62.48 58.10
CA ASN A 133 -22.59 -61.71 58.06
C ASN A 133 -23.51 -61.90 56.84
N ALA A 134 -23.43 -63.01 56.13
CA ALA A 134 -24.27 -63.28 54.94
C ALA A 134 -25.34 -64.37 55.17
N LEU A 135 -26.00 -64.37 56.34
CA LEU A 135 -26.98 -65.41 56.69
C LEU A 135 -28.35 -64.87 57.12
N ASP A 136 -28.73 -63.65 56.73
CA ASP A 136 -30.04 -63.12 57.17
C ASP A 136 -30.80 -62.26 56.17
N ALA A 137 -30.53 -62.40 54.87
CA ALA A 137 -31.36 -61.72 53.88
C ALA A 137 -31.50 -62.50 52.58
N ILE A 138 -32.74 -62.94 52.37
CA ILE A 138 -33.38 -63.28 51.09
C ILE A 138 -33.47 -64.79 50.84
N ASP A 139 -34.44 -65.36 51.53
CA ASP A 139 -35.15 -66.59 51.23
C ASP A 139 -35.84 -66.53 49.84
N PRO A 140 -35.55 -67.44 48.90
CA PRO A 140 -36.22 -67.51 47.62
C PRO A 140 -37.38 -68.55 47.60
N LYS A 141 -38.59 -68.04 47.86
CA LYS A 141 -39.92 -68.59 47.52
C LYS A 141 -40.40 -69.86 48.26
N ARG A 142 -41.54 -69.66 48.96
CA ARG A 142 -42.62 -70.61 49.32
C ARG A 142 -42.60 -71.15 50.76
#